data_AF-A0A430UJK0-F1
#
_entry.id   AF-A0A430UJK0-F1
#
_cell.length_a   1.000
_cell.length_b   1.000
_cell.length_c   1.000
_cell.angle_alpha   90.00
_cell.angle_beta   90.00
_cell.angle_gamma   90.00
#
_symmetry.space_group_name_H-M   'P 1'
#
loop_
_entity.id
_entity.type
_entity.pdbx_description
1 polymer ?
#
loop_
_entity_poly.entity_id
_entity_poly.type
_entity_poly.pdbx_seq_one_letter_code
_entity_poly.pdbx_strand_id
1 'polypeptide(L)'
;MRAKYLIGLGVILGALAYLIFGGLGQNLVYFLTPSEYLQDQGRYQNRPVRLGGLVKQGTVHYDKDQLELRFILTDGVAEVPVVHRGTPPGMFKEWQGEVVE
;
A
#
# COMPACT_ATOMS: atom_id res chain seq x y z
N MET A 1 44.06 28.38 6.41
CA MET A 1 43.87 26.91 6.30
C MET A 1 42.64 26.36 7.01
N ARG A 2 42.13 26.96 8.11
CA ARG A 2 40.95 26.44 8.83
C ARG A 2 39.61 26.69 8.12
N ALA A 3 39.47 27.83 7.45
CA ALA A 3 38.26 28.21 6.72
C ALA A 3 37.88 27.23 5.60
N LYS A 4 38.85 26.72 4.84
CA LYS A 4 38.61 25.72 3.77
C LYS A 4 38.01 24.41 4.30
N TYR A 5 38.39 23.97 5.49
CA TYR A 5 37.83 22.76 6.11
C TYR A 5 36.41 22.98 6.62
N LEU A 6 36.12 24.17 7.17
CA LEU A 6 34.76 24.52 7.60
C LEU A 6 33.80 24.64 6.41
N ILE A 7 34.25 25.26 5.30
CA ILE A 7 33.47 25.34 4.07
C ILE A 7 33.23 23.94 3.50
N GLY A 8 34.29 23.12 3.40
CA GLY A 8 34.17 21.74 2.92
C GLY A 8 33.20 20.92 3.77
N LEU A 9 33.29 21.01 5.10
CA LEU A 9 32.36 20.36 6.01
C LEU A 9 30.91 20.85 5.83
N GLY A 10 30.72 22.16 5.65
CA GLY A 10 29.41 22.75 5.39
C GLY A 10 28.78 22.24 4.09
N VAL A 11 29.56 22.11 3.01
CA VAL A 11 29.08 21.54 1.75
C VAL A 11 28.69 20.07 1.91
N ILE A 12 29.50 19.28 2.61
CA ILE A 12 29.22 17.86 2.85
C ILE A 12 27.92 17.70 3.66
N LEU A 13 27.78 18.46 4.75
CA LEU A 13 26.58 18.41 5.59
C LEU A 13 25.32 18.90 4.83
N GLY A 14 25.45 19.94 4.03
CA GLY A 14 24.37 20.45 3.19
C GLY A 14 23.91 19.42 2.14
N ALA A 15 24.86 18.74 1.48
CA ALA A 15 24.55 17.68 0.52
C ALA A 15 23.87 16.47 1.20
N LEU A 16 24.34 16.07 2.38
CA LEU A 16 23.71 14.99 3.16
C LEU A 16 22.29 15.35 3.58
N ALA A 17 22.08 16.57 4.09
CA ALA A 17 20.74 17.05 4.44
C ALA A 17 19.82 17.06 3.20
N TYR A 18 20.30 17.54 2.06
CA TYR A 18 19.54 17.54 0.81
C TYR A 18 19.13 16.12 0.37
N LEU A 19 20.02 15.13 0.49
CA LEU A 19 19.70 13.74 0.14
C LEU A 19 18.69 13.12 1.11
N ILE A 20 18.86 13.35 2.42
CA ILE A 20 17.95 12.86 3.45
C ILE A 20 16.56 13.47 3.24
N PHE A 21 16.45 14.80 3.16
CA PHE A 21 15.14 15.46 3.05
C PHE A 21 14.54 15.44 1.64
N GLY A 22 15.37 15.38 0.59
CA GLY A 22 14.92 15.36 -0.80
C GLY A 22 14.47 13.98 -1.30
N GLY A 23 14.96 12.89 -0.71
CA GLY A 23 14.73 11.52 -1.19
C GLY A 23 13.77 10.66 -0.38
N LEU A 24 13.51 10.98 0.89
CA LEU A 24 12.75 10.09 1.78
C LEU A 24 11.25 9.97 1.44
N GLY A 25 10.64 10.97 0.81
CA GLY A 25 9.19 10.98 0.57
C GLY A 25 8.73 10.29 -0.71
N GLN A 26 9.62 10.03 -1.68
CA GLN A 26 9.21 9.74 -3.05
C GLN A 26 9.00 8.24 -3.36
N ASN A 27 9.47 7.34 -2.48
CA ASN A 27 9.45 5.89 -2.73
C ASN A 27 8.61 5.08 -1.74
N LEU A 28 7.77 5.74 -0.94
CA LEU A 28 6.85 5.05 -0.04
C LEU A 28 5.61 4.61 -0.81
N VAL A 29 5.54 3.31 -1.11
CA VAL A 29 4.29 2.68 -1.56
C VAL A 29 3.36 2.60 -0.34
N TYR A 30 2.39 3.51 -0.28
CA TYR A 30 1.43 3.55 0.82
C TYR A 30 0.34 2.50 0.59
N PHE A 31 0.14 1.62 1.57
CA PHE A 31 -0.97 0.68 1.61
C PHE A 31 -1.94 1.14 2.70
N LEU A 32 -3.23 1.12 2.40
CA LEU A 32 -4.29 1.39 3.37
C LEU A 32 -4.80 0.09 3.95
N THR A 33 -5.12 0.07 5.23
CA THR A 33 -5.93 -1.00 5.82
C THR A 33 -7.41 -0.78 5.53
N PRO A 34 -8.25 -1.84 5.55
CA PRO A 34 -9.71 -1.71 5.53
C PRO A 34 -10.23 -0.64 6.50
N SER A 35 -9.74 -0.60 7.74
CA SER A 35 -10.17 0.40 8.73
C SER A 35 -9.83 1.82 8.34
N GLU A 36 -8.60 2.07 7.87
CA GLU A 36 -8.17 3.41 7.44
C GLU A 36 -8.94 3.87 6.20
N TYR A 37 -9.19 2.96 5.26
CA TYR A 37 -9.99 3.25 4.08
C TYR A 37 -11.43 3.63 4.44
N LEU A 38 -12.06 2.90 5.37
CA LEU A 38 -13.42 3.20 5.82
C LEU A 38 -13.51 4.51 6.63
N GLN A 39 -12.46 4.91 7.35
CA GLN A 39 -12.44 6.14 8.13
C GLN A 39 -12.37 7.41 7.28
N ASP A 40 -11.68 7.37 6.13
CA ASP A 40 -11.48 8.53 5.26
C ASP A 40 -11.86 8.22 3.81
N GLN A 41 -12.99 7.53 3.61
CA GLN A 41 -13.46 7.15 2.27
C GLN A 41 -13.56 8.35 1.33
N GLY A 42 -14.00 9.51 1.83
CA GLY A 42 -14.17 10.72 1.03
C GLY A 42 -12.87 11.20 0.36
N ARG A 43 -11.71 10.96 0.98
CA ARG A 43 -10.41 11.32 0.41
C ARG A 43 -9.95 10.37 -0.70
N TYR A 44 -10.35 9.12 -0.62
CA TYR A 44 -9.92 8.05 -1.53
C TYR A 44 -10.94 7.73 -2.63
N GLN A 45 -12.17 8.25 -2.53
CA GLN A 45 -13.18 8.13 -3.56
C GLN A 45 -12.63 8.59 -4.92
N ASN A 46 -12.82 7.74 -5.94
CA ASN A 46 -12.36 7.93 -7.32
C ASN A 46 -10.84 7.99 -7.53
N ARG A 47 -10.05 7.45 -6.60
CA ARG A 47 -8.60 7.27 -6.80
C ARG A 47 -8.22 5.80 -6.64
N PRO A 48 -7.31 5.27 -7.48
CA PRO A 48 -6.73 3.97 -7.23
C PRO A 48 -5.97 4.03 -5.91
N VAL A 49 -6.24 3.07 -5.03
CA VAL A 49 -5.59 2.94 -3.73
C VAL A 49 -5.19 1.50 -3.53
N ARG A 50 -4.01 1.29 -2.94
CA ARG A 50 -3.57 -0.06 -2.60
C ARG A 50 -4.10 -0.40 -1.22
N LEU A 51 -5.05 -1.32 -1.16
CA LEU A 51 -5.66 -1.79 0.09
C LEU A 51 -5.01 -3.11 0.50
N GLY A 52 -4.42 -3.15 1.70
CA GLY A 52 -3.77 -4.34 2.25
C GLY A 52 -4.55 -4.91 3.43
N GLY A 53 -4.70 -6.23 3.47
CA GLY A 53 -5.39 -6.91 4.56
C GLY A 53 -5.37 -8.43 4.39
N LEU A 54 -6.12 -9.13 5.24
CA LEU A 54 -6.29 -10.57 5.20
C LEU A 54 -7.54 -10.92 4.39
N VAL A 55 -7.46 -11.99 3.59
CA VAL A 55 -8.65 -12.57 2.96
C VAL A 55 -9.47 -13.30 4.02
N LYS A 56 -10.71 -12.86 4.26
CA LYS A 56 -11.59 -13.48 5.25
C LYS A 56 -11.99 -14.89 4.83
N GLN A 57 -11.95 -15.83 5.78
CA GLN A 57 -12.31 -17.24 5.54
C GLN A 57 -13.73 -17.42 5.00
N GLY A 58 -13.90 -18.35 4.07
CA GLY A 58 -15.21 -18.71 3.53
C GLY A 58 -15.86 -17.61 2.71
N THR A 59 -15.13 -16.57 2.32
CA THR A 59 -15.64 -15.45 1.50
C THR A 59 -15.19 -15.51 0.05
N VAL A 60 -14.25 -16.41 -0.28
CA VAL A 60 -13.69 -16.53 -1.62
C VAL A 60 -14.68 -17.22 -2.55
N HIS A 61 -15.12 -16.48 -3.56
CA HIS A 61 -16.00 -16.96 -4.63
C HIS A 61 -15.39 -16.64 -5.97
N TYR A 62 -15.06 -17.67 -6.76
CA TYR A 62 -14.54 -17.51 -8.11
C TYR A 62 -15.53 -18.03 -9.14
N ASP A 63 -16.03 -17.14 -9.98
CA ASP A 63 -16.83 -17.43 -11.16
C ASP A 63 -15.90 -17.64 -12.36
N LYS A 64 -15.83 -18.88 -12.86
CA LYS A 64 -14.98 -19.26 -13.99
C LYS A 64 -15.53 -18.79 -15.34
N ASP A 65 -16.85 -18.63 -15.44
CA ASP A 65 -17.51 -18.24 -16.68
C ASP A 65 -17.35 -16.73 -16.92
N GLN A 66 -17.40 -15.95 -15.84
CA GLN A 66 -17.22 -14.50 -15.87
C GLN A 66 -15.76 -14.05 -15.61
N LEU A 67 -14.88 -14.98 -15.25
CA LEU A 67 -13.51 -14.71 -14.78
C LEU A 67 -13.52 -13.66 -13.67
N GLU A 68 -14.34 -13.87 -12.65
CA GLU A 68 -14.56 -12.91 -11.58
C GLU A 68 -14.36 -13.54 -10.19
N LEU A 69 -13.42 -12.99 -9.44
CA LEU A 69 -13.09 -13.38 -8.07
C LEU A 69 -13.67 -12.35 -7.10
N ARG A 70 -14.55 -12.78 -6.21
CA ARG A 70 -15.11 -11.97 -5.12
C ARG A 70 -14.60 -12.50 -3.79
N PHE A 71 -14.23 -11.61 -2.88
CA PHE A 71 -13.82 -11.96 -1.52
C PHE A 71 -13.94 -10.75 -0.59
N ILE A 72 -13.80 -10.97 0.71
CA ILE A 72 -13.77 -9.89 1.70
C ILE A 72 -12.35 -9.74 2.22
N LEU A 73 -11.84 -8.51 2.21
CA LEU A 73 -10.58 -8.13 2.82
C LEU A 73 -10.83 -7.56 4.21
N THR A 74 -10.05 -7.98 5.20
CA THR A 74 -10.20 -7.55 6.60
C THR A 74 -8.85 -7.34 7.29
N ASP A 75 -8.78 -6.38 8.20
CA ASP A 75 -7.67 -6.21 9.15
C ASP A 75 -8.01 -6.75 10.56
N GLY A 76 -9.14 -7.46 10.69
CA GLY A 76 -9.68 -7.93 11.96
C GLY A 76 -10.62 -6.94 12.66
N VAL A 77 -10.75 -5.71 12.15
CA VAL A 77 -11.64 -4.68 12.70
C VAL A 77 -12.70 -4.29 11.67
N ALA A 78 -12.29 -4.05 10.43
CA ALA A 78 -13.12 -3.63 9.32
C ALA A 78 -13.13 -4.68 8.20
N GLU A 79 -14.16 -4.62 7.36
CA GLU A 79 -14.36 -5.52 6.22
C GLU A 79 -14.67 -4.71 4.96
N VAL A 80 -13.96 -4.99 3.88
CA VAL A 80 -14.19 -4.36 2.57
C VAL A 80 -14.41 -5.46 1.53
N PRO A 81 -15.55 -5.46 0.82
CA PRO A 81 -15.78 -6.39 -0.28
C PRO A 81 -14.90 -6.01 -1.47
N VAL A 82 -14.22 -7.02 -2.03
CA VAL A 82 -13.32 -6.88 -3.18
C VAL A 82 -13.87 -7.70 -4.34
N VAL A 83 -13.78 -7.11 -5.54
CA VAL A 83 -14.07 -7.77 -6.80
C VAL A 83 -12.84 -7.64 -7.69
N HIS A 84 -12.30 -8.77 -8.10
CA HIS A 84 -11.18 -8.88 -9.02
C HIS A 84 -11.65 -9.54 -10.32
N ARG A 85 -11.30 -8.94 -11.46
CA ARG A 85 -11.55 -9.53 -12.79
C ARG A 85 -10.28 -10.20 -13.28
N GLY A 86 -10.35 -11.51 -13.45
CA GLY A 86 -9.24 -12.36 -13.86
C GLY A 86 -9.18 -13.65 -13.05
N THR A 87 -8.24 -14.51 -13.44
CA THR A 87 -7.95 -15.74 -12.71
C THR A 87 -7.22 -15.41 -11.41
N PRO A 88 -7.62 -16.00 -10.26
CA PRO A 88 -6.90 -15.85 -9.01
C PRO A 88 -5.41 -16.20 -9.17
N PRO A 89 -4.48 -15.42 -8.60
CA PRO A 89 -3.08 -15.77 -8.58
C PRO A 89 -2.86 -17.15 -7.93
N GLY A 90 -1.86 -17.92 -8.37
CA GLY A 90 -1.63 -19.28 -7.84
C GLY A 90 -1.30 -19.33 -6.33
N MET A 91 -0.87 -18.21 -5.75
CA MET A 91 -0.57 -18.08 -4.32
C MET A 91 -1.75 -17.56 -3.48
N PHE A 92 -2.86 -17.15 -4.12
CA PHE A 92 -4.02 -16.60 -3.45
C PHE A 92 -4.70 -17.66 -2.57
N LYS A 93 -4.87 -17.36 -1.27
CA LYS A 93 -5.51 -18.25 -0.29
C LYS A 93 -6.28 -17.45 0.76
N GLU A 94 -7.27 -18.11 1.34
CA GLU A 94 -7.95 -17.59 2.54
C GLU A 94 -6.98 -17.45 3.71
N TRP A 95 -7.25 -16.50 4.61
CA TRP A 95 -6.40 -16.14 5.75
C TRP A 95 -4.97 -15.71 5.40
N GLN A 96 -4.69 -15.45 4.14
CA GLN A 96 -3.41 -14.92 3.71
C GLN A 96 -3.50 -13.41 3.53
N GLY A 97 -2.38 -12.74 3.82
CA GLY A 97 -2.23 -11.32 3.56
C GLY A 97 -2.19 -11.07 2.06
N GLU A 98 -3.08 -10.21 1.59
CA GLU A 98 -3.22 -9.82 0.19
C GLU A 98 -3.25 -8.30 0.08
N VAL A 99 -2.83 -7.82 -1.08
CA VAL A 99 -2.88 -6.40 -1.44
C VAL A 99 -3.63 -6.27 -2.76
N VAL A 100 -4.59 -5.36 -2.80
CA VAL A 100 -5.46 -5.11 -3.96
C VAL A 100 -5.37 -3.64 -4.36
N GLU A 101 -5.61 -3.33 -5.64
CA GLU A 101 -5.60 -1.96 -6.22
C GLU A 101 -6.88 -1.70 -7.00
#